data_AF-A0A352EYX8-F1
#
_entry.id   AF-A0A352EYX8-F1
#
_cell.length_a   1.000
_cell.length_b   1.000
_cell.length_c   1.000
_cell.angle_alpha   90.00
_cell.angle_beta   90.00
_cell.angle_gamma   90.00
#
_symmetry.space_group_name_H-M   'P 1'
#
loop_
_entity.id
_entity.type
_entity.pdbx_description
1 polymer ?
#
loop_
_entity_poly.entity_id
_entity_poly.type
_entity_poly.pdbx_seq_one_letter_code
_entity_poly.pdbx_strand_id
1 'polypeptide(L)'
;MRVLITNFDLSSRGGTQLYVRDLAKTLLAQGHQPMVYSLGDHGSVAQELRAATIPVTDNLDTLENKPDIIHGNQHVETMTALLHYPGVPAVYFCHSWKHWLEGPPIFPRILRYVAVDDTCYDRLTVEHGIAESKARVILNFVDLQRFKPRNPLTDRPRRALVFSNYASEQTHLKVIRQACLRSSIQLDVVGEAAGKVCETPELELGKYDIVFAKARCALEAMAVGAAVILCDAGGSGPMVTARELDQLRRLNFGIRTLQGPLTVEAIEREIARYDNHDARAVSQRIRAAAGSDTAIARVVEVYEEVIAEYSRNGNADLEAEGRAAARYLRQLHSDFTFHGALTLRWRNRLLKVPIVGHRLAALQKKVRNPAR
;
A
#
# COMPACT_ATOMS: atom_id res chain seq x y z
N MET A 1 17.84 -13.34 11.06
CA MET A 1 17.50 -13.83 9.70
C MET A 1 17.78 -12.75 8.68
N ARG A 2 18.24 -13.12 7.49
CA ARG A 2 18.39 -12.28 6.30
C ARG A 2 17.10 -12.31 5.49
N VAL A 3 16.47 -11.15 5.32
CA VAL A 3 15.17 -11.04 4.66
C VAL A 3 15.31 -10.17 3.42
N LEU A 4 15.09 -10.73 2.23
CA LEU A 4 15.03 -9.94 1.00
C LEU A 4 13.59 -9.50 0.76
N ILE A 5 13.33 -8.21 0.85
CA ILE A 5 12.01 -7.59 0.65
C ILE A 5 11.96 -7.02 -0.76
N THR A 6 10.99 -7.44 -1.57
CA THR A 6 10.85 -6.93 -2.93
C THR A 6 9.80 -5.81 -3.00
N ASN A 7 10.02 -4.82 -3.87
CA ASN A 7 9.01 -3.82 -4.18
C ASN A 7 9.20 -3.28 -5.60
N PHE A 8 8.12 -2.92 -6.29
CA PHE A 8 8.20 -2.45 -7.68
C PHE A 8 9.02 -1.15 -7.87
N ASP A 9 8.76 -0.12 -7.05
CA ASP A 9 9.54 1.13 -7.04
C ASP A 9 9.71 1.66 -5.61
N LEU A 10 10.62 2.60 -5.38
CA LEU A 10 10.80 3.26 -4.09
C LEU A 10 10.87 4.79 -4.24
N SER A 11 10.21 5.32 -5.28
CA SER A 11 10.33 6.73 -5.65
C SER A 11 9.39 7.62 -4.85
N SER A 12 8.13 7.19 -4.78
CA SER A 12 7.03 7.93 -4.17
C SER A 12 6.60 7.32 -2.83
N ARG A 13 5.95 8.13 -1.99
CA ARG A 13 5.40 7.69 -0.70
C ARG A 13 4.01 7.06 -0.90
N GLY A 14 3.99 5.88 -1.50
CA GLY A 14 2.80 5.04 -1.66
C GLY A 14 2.59 4.06 -0.49
N GLY A 15 1.46 3.35 -0.51
CA GLY A 15 1.08 2.41 0.54
C GLY A 15 2.11 1.29 0.73
N THR A 16 2.49 0.62 -0.35
CA THR A 16 3.44 -0.50 -0.32
C THR A 16 4.87 -0.03 -0.05
N GLN A 17 5.29 1.11 -0.59
CA GLN A 17 6.60 1.70 -0.32
C GLN A 17 6.78 2.00 1.18
N LEU A 18 5.77 2.62 1.81
CA LEU A 18 5.81 2.91 3.24
C LEU A 18 5.66 1.64 4.09
N TYR A 19 4.92 0.63 3.62
CA TYR A 19 4.87 -0.69 4.26
C TYR A 19 6.26 -1.34 4.29
N VAL A 20 6.94 -1.41 3.14
CA VAL A 20 8.31 -1.94 3.01
C VAL A 20 9.26 -1.21 3.94
N ARG A 21 9.17 0.12 3.97
CA ARG A 21 9.98 0.95 4.86
C ARG A 21 9.79 0.57 6.33
N ASP A 22 8.55 0.52 6.81
CA ASP A 22 8.28 0.24 8.22
C ASP A 22 8.63 -1.20 8.60
N LEU A 23 8.33 -2.15 7.71
CA LEU A 23 8.72 -3.55 7.85
C LEU A 23 10.24 -3.68 8.00
N ALA A 24 11.00 -3.11 7.07
CA ALA A 24 12.45 -3.21 7.07
C ALA A 24 13.07 -2.55 8.30
N LYS A 25 12.62 -1.35 8.69
CA LYS A 25 13.13 -0.67 9.90
C LYS A 25 12.83 -1.45 11.18
N THR A 26 11.65 -2.05 11.28
CA THR A 26 11.29 -2.85 12.46
C THR A 26 12.07 -4.17 12.51
N LEU A 27 12.23 -4.86 11.37
CA LEU A 27 13.07 -6.06 11.29
C LEU A 27 14.52 -5.76 11.69
N LEU A 28 15.09 -4.64 11.24
CA LEU A 28 16.42 -4.21 11.66
C LEU A 28 16.49 -3.97 13.17
N ALA A 29 15.51 -3.27 13.74
CA ALA A 29 15.44 -3.00 15.18
C ALA A 29 15.31 -4.30 16.02
N GLN A 30 14.72 -5.34 15.46
CA GLN A 30 14.61 -6.67 16.07
C GLN A 30 15.85 -7.57 15.83
N GLY A 31 16.92 -7.04 15.22
CA GLY A 31 18.18 -7.76 15.00
C GLY A 31 18.19 -8.66 13.76
N HIS A 32 17.19 -8.54 12.87
CA HIS A 32 17.24 -9.17 11.55
C HIS A 32 18.08 -8.33 10.57
N GLN A 33 18.37 -8.91 9.41
CA GLN A 33 19.17 -8.30 8.35
C GLN A 33 18.29 -8.09 7.11
N PRO A 34 17.46 -7.04 7.07
CA PRO A 34 16.62 -6.74 5.92
C PRO A 34 17.46 -6.17 4.77
N MET A 35 17.11 -6.53 3.55
CA MET A 35 17.61 -5.95 2.30
C MET A 35 16.40 -5.67 1.42
N VAL A 36 16.40 -4.57 0.67
CA VAL A 36 15.30 -4.21 -0.22
C VAL A 36 15.75 -4.27 -1.67
N TYR A 37 14.97 -4.96 -2.49
CA TYR A 37 15.18 -5.09 -3.92
C TYR A 37 14.04 -4.43 -4.71
N SER A 38 14.38 -3.53 -5.63
CA SER A 38 13.43 -2.82 -6.47
C SER A 38 14.01 -2.58 -7.85
N LEU A 39 13.24 -2.87 -8.90
CA LEU A 39 13.64 -2.61 -10.29
C LEU A 39 13.28 -1.19 -10.75
N GLY A 40 12.28 -0.57 -10.13
CA GLY A 40 11.86 0.79 -10.42
C GLY A 40 12.71 1.83 -9.71
N ASP A 41 12.29 3.08 -9.85
CA ASP A 41 13.04 4.25 -9.40
C ASP A 41 13.32 4.25 -7.89
N HIS A 42 14.58 4.51 -7.52
CA HIS A 42 15.02 4.68 -6.13
C HIS A 42 14.98 6.16 -5.72
N GLY A 43 13.87 6.59 -5.12
CA GLY A 43 13.71 7.98 -4.64
C GLY A 43 13.72 8.12 -3.12
N SER A 44 12.80 8.94 -2.61
CA SER A 44 12.80 9.37 -1.19
C SER A 44 12.72 8.21 -0.20
N VAL A 45 11.96 7.15 -0.52
CA VAL A 45 11.82 5.99 0.37
C VAL A 45 13.10 5.15 0.38
N ALA A 46 13.76 4.97 -0.78
CA ALA A 46 15.05 4.31 -0.85
C ALA A 46 16.14 5.07 -0.07
N GLN A 47 16.12 6.41 -0.13
CA GLN A 47 17.03 7.26 0.65
C GLN A 47 16.80 7.09 2.15
N GLU A 48 15.53 7.06 2.60
CA GLU A 48 15.19 6.84 4.01
C GLU A 48 15.67 5.46 4.51
N LEU A 49 15.48 4.41 3.70
CA LEU A 49 15.96 3.05 4.00
C LEU A 49 17.49 3.00 4.13
N ARG A 50 18.22 3.60 3.17
CA ARG A 50 19.69 3.66 3.22
C ARG A 50 20.20 4.46 4.40
N ALA A 51 19.54 5.57 4.75
CA ALA A 51 19.87 6.35 5.94
C ALA A 51 19.68 5.54 7.24
N ALA A 52 18.76 4.58 7.25
CA ALA A 52 18.60 3.61 8.33
C ALA A 52 19.58 2.42 8.22
N THR A 53 20.61 2.49 7.36
CA THR A 53 21.61 1.44 7.09
C THR A 53 21.06 0.16 6.46
N ILE A 54 19.89 0.23 5.84
CA ILE A 54 19.27 -0.90 5.14
C ILE A 54 19.70 -0.87 3.66
N PRO A 55 20.33 -1.94 3.14
CA PRO A 55 20.70 -2.01 1.73
C PRO A 55 19.48 -1.92 0.81
N VAL A 56 19.57 -1.10 -0.23
CA VAL A 56 18.57 -0.98 -1.30
C VAL A 56 19.28 -1.11 -2.65
N THR A 57 18.90 -2.12 -3.44
CA THR A 57 19.53 -2.45 -4.71
C THR A 57 18.51 -2.76 -5.80
N ASP A 58 18.89 -2.49 -7.05
CA ASP A 58 18.22 -2.92 -8.28
C ASP A 58 18.95 -4.07 -8.97
N ASN A 59 20.08 -4.49 -8.41
CA ASN A 59 20.90 -5.56 -8.92
C ASN A 59 21.22 -6.58 -7.83
N LEU A 60 20.60 -7.76 -7.91
CA LEU A 60 20.80 -8.83 -6.94
C LEU A 60 22.24 -9.38 -6.93
N ASP A 61 23.00 -9.24 -8.02
CA ASP A 61 24.42 -9.64 -8.07
C ASP A 61 25.29 -8.84 -7.08
N THR A 62 24.81 -7.69 -6.60
CA THR A 62 25.50 -6.87 -5.60
C THR A 62 25.35 -7.37 -4.17
N LEU A 63 24.49 -8.37 -3.94
CA LEU A 63 24.24 -8.95 -2.62
C LEU A 63 24.94 -10.31 -2.51
N GLU A 64 26.13 -10.33 -1.89
CA GLU A 64 26.92 -11.56 -1.73
C GLU A 64 26.24 -12.60 -0.80
N ASN A 65 25.47 -12.14 0.18
CA ASN A 65 24.85 -12.99 1.17
C ASN A 65 23.46 -13.46 0.73
N LYS A 66 23.33 -14.76 0.49
CA LYS A 66 22.04 -15.41 0.22
C LYS A 66 21.02 -15.10 1.32
N PRO A 67 19.80 -14.62 1.01
CA PRO A 67 18.75 -14.42 2.01
C PRO A 67 18.25 -15.76 2.56
N ASP A 68 17.74 -15.74 3.80
CA ASP A 68 17.09 -16.91 4.41
C ASP A 68 15.65 -17.03 3.90
N ILE A 69 15.01 -15.91 3.55
CA ILE A 69 13.66 -15.84 3.00
C ILE A 69 13.46 -14.62 2.10
N ILE A 70 12.58 -14.76 1.11
CA ILE A 70 12.09 -13.66 0.27
C ILE A 70 10.69 -13.23 0.72
N HIS A 71 10.51 -11.95 1.03
CA HIS A 71 9.22 -11.30 1.20
C HIS A 71 8.83 -10.62 -0.11
N GLY A 72 7.91 -11.21 -0.85
CA GLY A 72 7.44 -10.71 -2.13
C GLY A 72 6.25 -9.75 -2.02
N ASN A 73 6.30 -8.58 -2.67
CA ASN A 73 5.12 -7.69 -2.80
C ASN A 73 4.58 -7.63 -4.23
N GLN A 74 5.42 -7.29 -5.21
CA GLN A 74 5.05 -7.31 -6.63
C GLN A 74 5.66 -8.52 -7.34
N HIS A 75 4.92 -9.08 -8.29
CA HIS A 75 5.24 -10.40 -8.83
C HIS A 75 6.53 -10.42 -9.65
N VAL A 76 6.88 -9.32 -10.34
CA VAL A 76 8.10 -9.25 -11.17
C VAL A 76 9.33 -9.35 -10.30
N GLU A 77 9.43 -8.51 -9.28
CA GLU A 77 10.59 -8.46 -8.39
C GLU A 77 10.67 -9.73 -7.54
N THR A 78 9.52 -10.26 -7.10
CA THR A 78 9.45 -11.53 -6.38
C THR A 78 9.96 -12.70 -7.21
N MET A 79 9.51 -12.81 -8.47
CA MET A 79 9.93 -13.88 -9.36
C MET A 79 11.40 -13.73 -9.77
N THR A 80 11.88 -12.51 -9.98
CA THR A 80 13.31 -12.26 -10.24
C THR A 80 14.17 -12.69 -9.05
N ALA A 81 13.78 -12.32 -7.83
CA ALA A 81 14.48 -12.74 -6.62
C ALA A 81 14.46 -14.28 -6.43
N LEU A 82 13.31 -14.92 -6.64
CA LEU A 82 13.18 -16.36 -6.56
C LEU A 82 14.10 -17.07 -7.56
N LEU A 83 14.15 -16.61 -8.81
CA LEU A 83 14.98 -17.24 -9.84
C LEU A 83 16.47 -16.96 -9.65
N HIS A 84 16.82 -15.80 -9.09
CA HIS A 84 18.21 -15.44 -8.78
C HIS A 84 18.77 -16.20 -7.57
N TYR A 85 17.95 -16.49 -6.55
CA TYR A 85 18.36 -17.27 -5.37
C TYR A 85 17.71 -18.67 -5.32
N PRO A 86 18.27 -19.66 -6.03
CA PRO A 86 17.85 -21.06 -5.92
C PRO A 86 17.87 -21.55 -4.47
N GLY A 87 16.83 -22.29 -4.10
CA GLY A 87 16.73 -22.88 -2.76
C GLY A 87 16.41 -21.89 -1.64
N VAL A 88 15.92 -20.68 -1.95
CA VAL A 88 15.35 -19.76 -0.96
C VAL A 88 13.82 -19.82 -1.02
N PRO A 89 13.14 -20.12 0.09
CA PRO A 89 11.67 -20.06 0.14
C PRO A 89 11.18 -18.62 0.17
N ALA A 90 9.90 -18.44 -0.16
CA ALA A 90 9.28 -17.14 -0.21
C ALA A 90 7.89 -17.13 0.43
N VAL A 91 7.50 -15.92 0.83
CA VAL A 91 6.11 -15.54 1.08
C VAL A 91 5.73 -14.44 0.11
N TYR A 92 4.46 -14.38 -0.25
CA TYR A 92 3.93 -13.35 -1.14
C TYR A 92 2.83 -12.55 -0.45
N PHE A 93 2.97 -11.23 -0.39
CA PHE A 93 2.02 -10.31 0.21
C PHE A 93 1.18 -9.60 -0.86
N CYS A 94 -0.14 -9.72 -0.75
CA CYS A 94 -1.11 -9.03 -1.59
C CYS A 94 -1.62 -7.78 -0.88
N HIS A 95 -1.28 -6.59 -1.41
CA HIS A 95 -1.61 -5.28 -0.82
C HIS A 95 -2.81 -4.59 -1.47
N SER A 96 -3.21 -5.04 -2.65
CA SER A 96 -4.25 -4.39 -3.47
C SER A 96 -5.21 -5.40 -4.08
N TRP A 97 -6.46 -4.97 -4.20
CA TRP A 97 -7.49 -5.66 -4.98
C TRP A 97 -7.29 -5.50 -6.50
N LYS A 98 -6.74 -4.38 -6.98
CA LYS A 98 -6.84 -3.98 -8.40
C LYS A 98 -5.52 -3.90 -9.15
N HIS A 99 -4.40 -3.70 -8.46
CA HIS A 99 -3.12 -3.49 -9.15
C HIS A 99 -2.61 -4.80 -9.74
N TRP A 100 -2.43 -4.83 -11.07
CA TRP A 100 -2.01 -6.03 -11.79
C TRP A 100 -0.61 -6.51 -11.37
N LEU A 101 0.30 -5.57 -11.08
CA LEU A 101 1.64 -5.86 -10.53
C LEU A 101 1.60 -6.59 -9.18
N GLU A 102 0.46 -6.55 -8.49
CA GLU A 102 0.22 -7.23 -7.22
C GLU A 102 -0.61 -8.52 -7.37
N GLY A 103 -0.77 -9.03 -8.60
CA GLY A 103 -1.31 -10.36 -8.82
C GLY A 103 -0.34 -11.44 -8.32
N PRO A 104 -0.79 -12.42 -7.52
CA PRO A 104 0.09 -13.43 -6.93
C PRO A 104 0.70 -14.35 -7.99
N PRO A 105 2.04 -14.48 -8.07
CA PRO A 105 2.65 -15.52 -8.89
C PRO A 105 2.47 -16.89 -8.22
N ILE A 106 2.21 -17.93 -9.02
CA ILE A 106 2.11 -19.30 -8.53
C ILE A 106 3.45 -20.00 -8.76
N PHE A 107 4.22 -20.18 -7.68
CA PHE A 107 5.55 -20.76 -7.74
C PHE A 107 5.80 -21.76 -6.60
N PRO A 108 6.47 -22.91 -6.83
CA PRO A 108 6.61 -23.97 -5.81
C PRO A 108 7.21 -23.50 -4.47
N ARG A 109 8.15 -22.56 -4.51
CA ARG A 109 8.81 -22.02 -3.30
C ARG A 109 8.04 -20.90 -2.60
N ILE A 110 6.91 -20.44 -3.16
CA ILE A 110 6.01 -19.54 -2.42
C ILE A 110 5.10 -20.42 -1.58
N LEU A 111 5.45 -20.56 -0.30
CA LEU A 111 4.76 -21.49 0.60
C LEU A 111 3.58 -20.84 1.32
N ARG A 112 3.60 -19.51 1.49
CA ARG A 112 2.48 -18.75 2.05
C ARG A 112 2.17 -17.51 1.22
N TYR A 113 0.87 -17.24 1.10
CA TYR A 113 0.32 -16.04 0.48
C TYR A 113 -0.42 -15.26 1.57
N VAL A 114 -0.03 -14.02 1.81
CA VAL A 114 -0.53 -13.20 2.90
C VAL A 114 -1.32 -12.03 2.33
N ALA A 115 -2.58 -11.92 2.72
CA ALA A 115 -3.43 -10.78 2.41
C ALA A 115 -3.40 -9.77 3.56
N VAL A 116 -3.43 -8.48 3.21
CA VAL A 116 -3.48 -7.39 4.21
C VAL A 116 -4.89 -7.01 4.68
N ASP A 117 -5.90 -7.64 4.09
CA ASP A 117 -7.32 -7.53 4.42
C ASP A 117 -8.13 -8.66 3.77
N ASP A 118 -9.41 -8.75 4.09
CA ASP A 118 -10.31 -9.76 3.52
C ASP A 118 -10.58 -9.53 2.02
N THR A 119 -10.40 -8.31 1.53
CA THR A 119 -10.55 -8.03 0.10
C THR A 119 -9.42 -8.67 -0.70
N CYS A 120 -8.19 -8.54 -0.21
CA CYS A 120 -7.01 -9.17 -0.76
C CYS A 120 -7.03 -10.68 -0.52
N TYR A 121 -7.63 -11.15 0.57
CA TYR A 121 -7.80 -12.59 0.80
C TYR A 121 -8.67 -13.22 -0.29
N ASP A 122 -9.81 -12.59 -0.61
CA ASP A 122 -10.65 -13.04 -1.72
C ASP A 122 -9.91 -12.99 -3.07
N ARG A 123 -9.03 -12.00 -3.27
CA ARG A 123 -8.19 -11.94 -4.48
C ARG A 123 -7.30 -13.18 -4.57
N LEU A 124 -6.64 -13.53 -3.48
CA LEU A 124 -5.78 -14.72 -3.44
C LEU A 124 -6.58 -16.00 -3.68
N THR A 125 -7.65 -16.24 -2.91
CA THR A 125 -8.32 -17.55 -2.88
C THR A 125 -9.38 -17.72 -3.96
N VAL A 126 -10.15 -16.67 -4.26
CA VAL A 126 -11.28 -16.72 -5.22
C VAL A 126 -10.82 -16.36 -6.63
N GLU A 127 -10.14 -15.22 -6.82
CA GLU A 127 -9.72 -14.77 -8.15
C GLU A 127 -8.54 -15.59 -8.69
N HIS A 128 -7.56 -15.90 -7.83
CA HIS A 128 -6.34 -16.59 -8.23
C HIS A 128 -6.27 -18.07 -7.80
N GLY A 129 -7.29 -18.59 -7.10
CA GLY A 129 -7.38 -20.01 -6.76
C GLY A 129 -6.28 -20.51 -5.82
N ILE A 130 -5.66 -19.63 -5.03
CA ILE A 130 -4.67 -20.03 -4.02
C ILE A 130 -5.38 -20.86 -2.94
N ALA A 131 -4.86 -22.05 -2.66
CA ALA A 131 -5.42 -22.92 -1.63
C ALA A 131 -5.44 -22.22 -0.27
N GLU A 132 -6.58 -22.29 0.44
CA GLU A 132 -6.77 -21.65 1.75
C GLU A 132 -5.72 -22.09 2.78
N SER A 133 -5.24 -23.33 2.69
CA SER A 133 -4.16 -23.85 3.54
C SER A 133 -2.85 -23.06 3.41
N LYS A 134 -2.62 -22.40 2.27
CA LYS A 134 -1.47 -21.52 2.00
C LYS A 134 -1.77 -20.04 2.20
N ALA A 135 -3.05 -19.65 2.34
CA ALA A 135 -3.45 -18.26 2.49
C ALA A 135 -3.49 -17.87 3.97
N ARG A 136 -3.07 -16.63 4.29
CA ARG A 136 -3.14 -16.03 5.62
C ARG A 136 -3.62 -14.59 5.52
N VAL A 137 -4.16 -14.06 6.61
CA VAL A 137 -4.48 -12.63 6.73
C VAL A 137 -3.63 -12.02 7.83
N ILE A 138 -2.78 -11.05 7.47
CA ILE A 138 -2.04 -10.21 8.42
C ILE A 138 -2.37 -8.76 8.09
N LEU A 139 -3.20 -8.13 8.92
CA LEU A 139 -3.71 -6.80 8.64
C LEU A 139 -2.60 -5.73 8.69
N ASN A 140 -2.70 -4.72 7.84
CA ASN A 140 -1.80 -3.56 7.83
C ASN A 140 -1.67 -2.90 9.21
N PHE A 141 -0.52 -2.35 9.54
CA PHE A 141 -0.22 -1.83 10.87
C PHE A 141 0.17 -0.34 10.86
N VAL A 142 0.35 0.22 12.04
CA VAL A 142 0.82 1.58 12.28
C VAL A 142 1.99 1.58 13.27
N ASP A 143 3.02 2.38 13.00
CA ASP A 143 4.11 2.64 13.94
C ASP A 143 3.61 3.52 15.08
N LEU A 144 3.29 2.91 16.22
CA LEU A 144 2.78 3.61 17.40
C LEU A 144 3.85 4.41 18.15
N GLN A 145 5.14 4.20 17.82
CA GLN A 145 6.21 5.03 18.32
C GLN A 145 6.26 6.36 17.57
N ARG A 146 6.00 6.33 16.27
CA ARG A 146 5.94 7.51 15.41
C ARG A 146 4.62 8.27 15.56
N PHE A 147 3.48 7.59 15.48
CA PHE A 147 2.15 8.21 15.55
C PHE A 147 1.65 8.30 17.00
N LYS A 148 1.99 9.40 17.68
CA LYS A 148 1.60 9.65 19.07
C LYS A 148 0.16 10.18 19.19
N PRO A 149 -0.54 9.92 20.31
CA PRO A 149 -1.89 10.43 20.53
C PRO A 149 -1.92 11.97 20.56
N ARG A 150 -2.98 12.56 19.99
CA ARG A 150 -3.29 14.00 20.14
C ARG A 150 -4.02 14.30 21.45
N ASN A 151 -4.12 15.59 21.77
CA ASN A 151 -5.03 16.08 22.80
C ASN A 151 -6.50 15.77 22.44
N PRO A 152 -7.39 15.62 23.43
CA PRO A 152 -8.80 15.32 23.19
C PRO A 152 -9.48 16.25 22.16
N LEU A 153 -10.42 15.67 21.43
CA LEU A 153 -11.24 16.36 20.44
C LEU A 153 -12.31 17.24 21.12
N THR A 154 -12.67 18.36 20.49
CA THR A 154 -13.75 19.24 20.96
C THR A 154 -15.12 18.72 20.57
N ASP A 155 -16.19 19.13 21.25
CA ASP A 155 -17.57 18.67 20.98
C ASP A 155 -18.07 18.99 19.57
N ARG A 156 -17.50 20.03 18.94
CA ARG A 156 -17.75 20.36 17.53
C ARG A 156 -16.44 20.36 16.75
N PRO A 157 -16.39 19.75 15.56
CA PRO A 157 -15.21 19.75 14.71
C PRO A 157 -15.01 21.14 14.09
N ARG A 158 -13.78 21.62 14.03
CA ARG A 158 -13.44 22.92 13.44
C ARG A 158 -12.50 22.80 12.26
N ARG A 159 -11.61 21.80 12.28
CA ARG A 159 -10.60 21.58 11.24
C ARG A 159 -10.68 20.18 10.69
N ALA A 160 -10.65 20.08 9.37
CA ALA A 160 -10.58 18.82 8.65
C ALA A 160 -9.38 18.77 7.70
N LEU A 161 -8.93 17.55 7.41
CA LEU A 161 -7.88 17.27 6.44
C LEU A 161 -8.36 16.23 5.43
N VAL A 162 -8.15 16.46 4.14
CA VAL A 162 -8.10 15.37 3.15
C VAL A 162 -6.68 14.84 3.11
N PHE A 163 -6.48 13.56 3.45
CA PHE A 163 -5.17 12.91 3.43
C PHE A 163 -5.16 11.74 2.42
N SER A 164 -4.88 12.06 1.15
CA SER A 164 -4.87 11.11 0.04
C SER A 164 -3.98 11.59 -1.11
N ASN A 165 -3.13 10.70 -1.65
CA ASN A 165 -2.33 10.98 -2.84
C ASN A 165 -3.17 11.25 -4.10
N TYR A 166 -4.45 10.89 -4.10
CA TYR A 166 -5.37 11.10 -5.23
C TYR A 166 -6.24 12.35 -5.07
N ALA A 167 -6.09 13.11 -3.98
CA ALA A 167 -6.92 14.28 -3.72
C ALA A 167 -6.67 15.41 -4.74
N SER A 168 -7.69 15.71 -5.54
CA SER A 168 -7.69 16.81 -6.51
C SER A 168 -9.11 17.29 -6.78
N GLU A 169 -9.26 18.49 -7.32
CA GLU A 169 -10.58 19.06 -7.67
C GLU A 169 -11.35 18.23 -8.73
N GLN A 170 -10.68 17.29 -9.41
CA GLN A 170 -11.28 16.34 -10.36
C GLN A 170 -11.74 15.02 -9.72
N THR A 171 -11.46 14.81 -8.43
CA THR A 171 -11.78 13.58 -7.70
C THR A 171 -12.77 13.86 -6.56
N HIS A 172 -12.45 13.47 -5.32
CA HIS A 172 -13.31 13.60 -4.14
C HIS A 172 -13.18 14.97 -3.45
N LEU A 173 -12.10 15.72 -3.73
CA LEU A 173 -11.77 16.95 -2.99
C LEU A 173 -12.86 18.02 -3.12
N LYS A 174 -13.38 18.26 -4.33
CA LYS A 174 -14.41 19.30 -4.58
C LYS A 174 -15.64 19.09 -3.71
N VAL A 175 -16.09 17.83 -3.62
CA VAL A 175 -17.28 17.44 -2.85
C VAL A 175 -17.03 17.63 -1.36
N ILE A 176 -15.88 17.18 -0.85
CA ILE A 176 -15.52 17.33 0.57
C ILE A 176 -15.37 18.81 0.94
N ARG A 177 -14.72 19.61 0.08
CA ARG A 177 -14.56 21.05 0.28
C ARG A 177 -15.90 21.75 0.43
N GLN A 178 -16.85 21.42 -0.46
CA GLN A 178 -18.19 21.99 -0.40
C GLN A 178 -18.95 21.58 0.88
N ALA A 179 -18.86 20.31 1.29
CA ALA A 179 -19.50 19.81 2.52
C ALA A 179 -18.90 20.45 3.79
N CYS A 180 -17.57 20.56 3.85
CA CYS A 180 -16.88 21.23 4.96
C CYS A 180 -17.25 22.71 5.04
N LEU A 181 -17.32 23.39 3.89
CA LEU A 181 -17.74 24.80 3.82
C LEU A 181 -19.16 24.99 4.39
N ARG A 182 -20.12 24.15 3.99
CA ARG A 182 -21.49 24.19 4.52
C ARG A 182 -21.57 23.85 6.00
N SER A 183 -20.67 22.99 6.47
CA SER A 183 -20.57 22.60 7.89
C SER A 183 -19.74 23.57 8.73
N SER A 184 -19.26 24.69 8.17
CA SER A 184 -18.38 25.66 8.83
C SER A 184 -17.07 25.04 9.38
N ILE A 185 -16.51 24.07 8.65
CA ILE A 185 -15.27 23.37 8.98
C ILE A 185 -14.17 23.84 8.01
N GLN A 186 -13.04 24.28 8.55
CA GLN A 186 -11.86 24.61 7.73
C GLN A 186 -11.25 23.34 7.15
N LEU A 187 -10.99 23.30 5.85
CA LEU A 187 -10.42 22.14 5.16
C LEU A 187 -9.01 22.42 4.63
N ASP A 188 -8.05 21.62 5.07
CA ASP A 188 -6.72 21.51 4.46
C ASP A 188 -6.63 20.21 3.63
N VAL A 189 -5.64 20.14 2.73
CA VAL A 189 -5.42 18.98 1.85
C VAL A 189 -3.94 18.61 1.86
N VAL A 190 -3.63 17.33 1.94
CA VAL A 190 -2.29 16.76 1.83
C VAL A 190 -2.36 15.54 0.90
N GLY A 191 -1.44 15.49 -0.07
CA GLY A 191 -1.38 14.45 -1.07
C GLY A 191 -0.60 14.87 -2.32
N GLU A 192 -0.08 13.88 -3.04
CA GLU A 192 0.66 14.06 -4.28
C GLU A 192 -0.14 14.81 -5.36
N ALA A 193 -1.39 14.41 -5.65
CA ALA A 193 -2.23 15.09 -6.65
C ALA A 193 -2.62 16.54 -6.25
N ALA A 194 -2.46 16.90 -4.98
CA ALA A 194 -2.62 18.26 -4.48
C ALA A 194 -1.30 19.05 -4.46
N GLY A 195 -0.19 18.46 -4.92
CA GLY A 195 1.15 19.07 -4.91
C GLY A 195 1.74 19.26 -3.50
N LYS A 196 1.19 18.60 -2.49
CA LYS A 196 1.57 18.76 -1.08
C LYS A 196 1.84 17.40 -0.44
N VAL A 197 2.96 16.79 -0.82
CA VAL A 197 3.47 15.55 -0.22
C VAL A 197 3.89 15.83 1.23
N CYS A 198 3.51 14.94 2.16
CA CYS A 198 3.87 15.06 3.57
C CYS A 198 4.77 13.90 3.97
N GLU A 199 5.98 14.22 4.42
CA GLU A 199 6.95 13.22 4.89
C GLU A 199 6.75 12.84 6.35
N THR A 200 6.17 13.77 7.14
CA THR A 200 5.97 13.68 8.59
C THR A 200 4.48 13.75 8.99
N PRO A 201 3.60 12.88 8.46
CA PRO A 201 2.17 12.90 8.79
C PRO A 201 1.88 12.76 10.29
N GLU A 202 2.76 12.11 11.05
CA GLU A 202 2.70 12.00 12.51
C GLU A 202 2.71 13.35 13.23
N LEU A 203 3.31 14.39 12.63
CA LEU A 203 3.33 15.75 13.18
C LEU A 203 2.14 16.59 12.70
N GLU A 204 1.49 16.18 11.61
CA GLU A 204 0.40 16.94 10.98
C GLU A 204 -0.99 16.46 11.43
N LEU A 205 -1.22 15.15 11.49
CA LEU A 205 -2.55 14.56 11.72
C LEU A 205 -3.18 15.02 13.03
N GLY A 206 -2.38 15.24 14.08
CA GLY A 206 -2.87 15.68 15.39
C GLY A 206 -3.50 17.08 15.41
N LYS A 207 -3.35 17.86 14.34
CA LYS A 207 -3.88 19.22 14.21
C LYS A 207 -5.34 19.28 13.71
N TYR A 208 -5.91 18.14 13.34
CA TYR A 208 -7.22 18.04 12.67
C TYR A 208 -8.20 17.23 13.48
N ASP A 209 -9.46 17.67 13.48
CA ASP A 209 -10.54 17.01 14.19
C ASP A 209 -11.14 15.87 13.36
N ILE A 210 -11.31 16.13 12.06
CA ILE A 210 -11.78 15.15 11.08
C ILE A 210 -10.69 14.92 10.02
N VAL A 211 -10.42 13.66 9.69
CA VAL A 211 -9.58 13.29 8.55
C VAL A 211 -10.38 12.47 7.56
N PHE A 212 -10.44 12.93 6.32
CA PHE A 212 -10.95 12.17 5.17
C PHE A 212 -9.80 11.36 4.59
N ALA A 213 -9.88 10.04 4.72
CA ALA A 213 -8.81 9.14 4.30
C ALA A 213 -9.34 7.73 4.03
N LYS A 214 -8.48 6.87 3.51
CA LYS A 214 -8.71 5.42 3.43
C LYS A 214 -7.45 4.65 3.81
N ALA A 215 -7.57 3.34 3.98
CA ALA A 215 -6.43 2.44 4.11
C ALA A 215 -5.44 2.88 5.19
N ARG A 216 -4.15 2.86 4.88
CA ARG A 216 -3.07 3.29 5.76
C ARG A 216 -3.27 4.71 6.33
N CYS A 217 -3.65 5.67 5.50
CA CYS A 217 -3.89 7.05 5.93
C CYS A 217 -5.00 7.13 7.00
N ALA A 218 -6.07 6.36 6.84
CA ALA A 218 -7.13 6.26 7.83
C ALA A 218 -6.63 5.63 9.13
N LEU A 219 -5.87 4.53 9.03
CA LEU A 219 -5.30 3.84 10.18
C LEU A 219 -4.37 4.76 11.00
N GLU A 220 -3.49 5.49 10.33
CA GLU A 220 -2.58 6.46 10.95
C GLU A 220 -3.35 7.61 11.64
N ALA A 221 -4.37 8.17 10.98
CA ALA A 221 -5.20 9.23 11.55
C ALA A 221 -5.98 8.79 12.80
N MET A 222 -6.55 7.58 12.78
CA MET A 222 -7.22 7.00 13.95
C MET A 222 -6.23 6.71 15.08
N ALA A 223 -5.02 6.24 14.78
CA ALA A 223 -4.00 5.95 15.79
C ALA A 223 -3.52 7.21 16.55
N VAL A 224 -3.54 8.36 15.87
CA VAL A 224 -3.31 9.68 16.49
C VAL A 224 -4.54 10.14 17.28
N GLY A 225 -5.75 9.80 16.82
CA GLY A 225 -7.00 10.09 17.52
C GLY A 225 -7.84 11.18 16.87
N ALA A 226 -7.70 11.40 15.56
CA ALA A 226 -8.67 12.17 14.79
C ALA A 226 -9.93 11.31 14.51
N ALA A 227 -11.09 11.95 14.39
CA ALA A 227 -12.26 11.30 13.82
C ALA A 227 -12.00 11.06 12.32
N VAL A 228 -12.38 9.91 11.79
CA VAL A 228 -12.09 9.54 10.40
C VAL A 228 -13.36 9.27 9.62
N ILE A 229 -13.49 9.92 8.46
CA ILE A 229 -14.51 9.60 7.47
C ILE A 229 -13.82 8.92 6.30
N LEU A 230 -14.27 7.70 5.97
CA LEU A 230 -13.69 6.95 4.87
C LEU A 230 -14.07 7.60 3.54
N CYS A 231 -13.10 8.10 2.79
CA CYS A 231 -13.36 8.76 1.51
C CYS A 231 -12.09 8.83 0.67
N ASP A 232 -12.21 8.54 -0.62
CA ASP A 232 -11.14 8.73 -1.60
C ASP A 232 -11.73 8.75 -3.03
N ALA A 233 -10.88 8.79 -4.06
CA ALA A 233 -11.28 8.77 -5.47
C ALA A 233 -12.18 7.57 -5.86
N GLY A 234 -12.18 6.49 -5.05
CA GLY A 234 -13.00 5.31 -5.28
C GLY A 234 -14.45 5.41 -4.79
N GLY A 235 -14.78 6.39 -3.94
CA GLY A 235 -16.11 6.50 -3.34
C GLY A 235 -16.08 7.11 -1.93
N SER A 236 -17.25 7.23 -1.31
CA SER A 236 -17.40 7.57 0.10
C SER A 236 -17.74 6.32 0.93
N GLY A 237 -17.34 6.33 2.18
CA GLY A 237 -17.68 5.33 3.19
C GLY A 237 -18.08 6.03 4.50
N PRO A 238 -18.34 5.26 5.55
CA PRO A 238 -18.85 5.81 6.79
C PRO A 238 -17.79 6.61 7.56
N MET A 239 -18.25 7.47 8.47
CA MET A 239 -17.47 7.81 9.67
C MET A 239 -17.15 6.54 10.44
N VAL A 240 -15.87 6.31 10.72
CA VAL A 240 -15.45 5.15 11.51
C VAL A 240 -15.88 5.37 12.95
N THR A 241 -16.70 4.45 13.46
CA THR A 241 -17.15 4.46 14.85
C THR A 241 -16.65 3.23 15.60
N ALA A 242 -16.60 3.30 16.94
CA ALA A 242 -16.19 2.15 17.75
C ALA A 242 -17.08 0.92 17.50
N ARG A 243 -18.36 1.13 17.18
CA ARG A 243 -19.30 0.05 16.84
C ARG A 243 -18.92 -0.71 15.57
N GLU A 244 -18.47 -0.01 14.54
CA GLU A 244 -18.22 -0.58 13.20
C GLU A 244 -16.74 -0.94 12.97
N LEU A 245 -15.88 -0.65 13.95
CA LEU A 245 -14.43 -0.71 13.81
C LEU A 245 -13.91 -2.08 13.37
N ASP A 246 -14.37 -3.17 13.99
CA ASP A 246 -13.84 -4.51 13.69
C ASP A 246 -14.13 -4.92 12.24
N GLN A 247 -15.34 -4.65 11.76
CA GLN A 247 -15.73 -4.92 10.38
C GLN A 247 -14.90 -4.08 9.41
N LEU A 248 -14.79 -2.77 9.64
CA LEU A 248 -14.05 -1.87 8.77
C LEU A 248 -12.55 -2.19 8.77
N ARG A 249 -12.02 -2.63 9.91
CA ARG A 249 -10.63 -3.03 10.10
C ARG A 249 -10.27 -4.28 9.28
N ARG A 250 -11.17 -5.26 9.21
CA ARG A 250 -11.03 -6.45 8.36
C ARG A 250 -10.98 -6.12 6.87
N LEU A 251 -11.56 -5.00 6.48
CA LEU A 251 -11.51 -4.44 5.12
C LEU A 251 -10.42 -3.39 4.95
N ASN A 252 -9.52 -3.26 5.94
CA ASN A 252 -8.42 -2.29 6.00
C ASN A 252 -8.88 -0.86 5.70
N PHE A 253 -10.14 -0.50 6.02
CA PHE A 253 -10.68 0.82 5.69
C PHE A 253 -10.52 1.18 4.19
N GLY A 254 -10.48 0.13 3.35
CA GLY A 254 -9.99 0.18 1.98
C GLY A 254 -11.12 0.31 0.95
N ILE A 255 -10.85 -0.08 -0.29
CA ILE A 255 -11.79 0.15 -1.39
C ILE A 255 -13.17 -0.48 -1.18
N ARG A 256 -13.25 -1.62 -0.49
CA ARG A 256 -14.50 -2.32 -0.25
C ARG A 256 -15.42 -1.57 0.73
N THR A 257 -14.89 -0.65 1.54
CA THR A 257 -15.71 0.19 2.45
C THR A 257 -16.26 1.44 1.77
N LEU A 258 -15.82 1.76 0.54
CA LEU A 258 -16.18 2.99 -0.18
C LEU A 258 -17.38 2.76 -1.12
N GLN A 259 -18.51 2.32 -0.56
CA GLN A 259 -19.72 1.95 -1.31
C GLN A 259 -20.73 3.10 -1.47
N GLY A 260 -20.55 4.19 -0.75
CA GLY A 260 -21.44 5.34 -0.75
C GLY A 260 -21.19 6.29 -1.93
N PRO A 261 -22.20 7.09 -2.30
CA PRO A 261 -22.06 8.09 -3.36
C PRO A 261 -21.17 9.26 -2.89
N LEU A 262 -20.35 9.78 -3.81
CA LEU A 262 -19.56 11.00 -3.59
C LEU A 262 -20.44 12.24 -3.85
N THR A 263 -21.33 12.56 -2.91
CA THR A 263 -22.13 13.79 -2.92
C THR A 263 -21.93 14.62 -1.66
N VAL A 264 -22.25 15.92 -1.73
CA VAL A 264 -22.09 16.84 -0.61
C VAL A 264 -22.94 16.39 0.57
N GLU A 265 -24.18 16.00 0.30
CA GLU A 265 -25.16 15.55 1.29
C GLU A 265 -24.73 14.23 1.95
N ALA A 266 -24.06 13.35 1.22
CA ALA A 266 -23.52 12.12 1.80
C ALA A 266 -22.39 12.42 2.78
N ILE A 267 -21.47 13.32 2.42
CA ILE A 267 -20.39 13.74 3.32
C ILE A 267 -20.93 14.50 4.54
N GLU A 268 -21.90 15.39 4.37
CA GLU A 268 -22.55 16.11 5.49
C GLU A 268 -23.21 15.15 6.49
N ARG A 269 -23.86 14.08 6.00
CA ARG A 269 -24.42 13.04 6.88
C ARG A 269 -23.34 12.35 7.72
N GLU A 270 -22.19 12.04 7.13
CA GLU A 270 -21.09 11.44 7.89
C GLU A 270 -20.42 12.44 8.84
N ILE A 271 -20.31 13.72 8.47
CA ILE A 271 -19.85 14.78 9.39
C ILE A 271 -20.80 14.90 10.59
N ALA A 272 -22.11 14.81 10.37
CA ALA A 272 -23.11 14.90 11.44
C ALA A 272 -23.05 13.73 12.44
N ARG A 273 -22.37 12.63 12.10
CA ARG A 273 -22.11 11.50 13.01
C ARG A 273 -20.92 11.73 13.95
N TYR A 274 -20.23 12.85 13.82
CA TYR A 274 -19.06 13.18 14.64
C TYR A 274 -19.38 13.09 16.15
N ASP A 275 -18.54 12.33 16.85
CA ASP A 275 -18.54 12.18 18.30
C ASP A 275 -17.08 12.12 18.78
N ASN A 276 -16.70 13.06 19.66
CA ASN A 276 -15.34 13.16 20.18
C ASN A 276 -14.97 12.01 21.14
N HIS A 277 -15.94 11.49 21.90
CA HIS A 277 -15.74 10.35 22.78
C HIS A 277 -15.60 9.06 21.98
N ASP A 278 -16.41 8.87 20.95
CA ASP A 278 -16.32 7.69 20.08
C ASP A 278 -15.00 7.68 19.29
N ALA A 279 -14.58 8.81 18.72
CA ALA A 279 -13.27 8.93 18.05
C ALA A 279 -12.10 8.59 19.00
N ARG A 280 -12.18 8.97 20.28
CA ARG A 280 -11.21 8.55 21.30
C ARG A 280 -11.24 7.04 21.54
N ALA A 281 -12.42 6.44 21.62
CA ALA A 281 -12.57 4.99 21.78
C ALA A 281 -12.02 4.22 20.56
N VAL A 282 -12.28 4.69 19.33
CA VAL A 282 -11.67 4.16 18.10
C VAL A 282 -10.15 4.22 18.19
N SER A 283 -9.59 5.36 18.59
CA SER A 283 -8.14 5.51 18.72
C SER A 283 -7.54 4.50 19.71
N GLN A 284 -8.13 4.37 20.90
CA GLN A 284 -7.68 3.42 21.91
C GLN A 284 -7.67 1.98 21.38
N ARG A 285 -8.73 1.58 20.66
CA ARG A 285 -8.83 0.23 20.06
C ARG A 285 -7.82 0.02 18.93
N ILE A 286 -7.64 0.99 18.04
CA ILE A 286 -6.62 0.92 16.99
C ILE A 286 -5.23 0.76 17.60
N ARG A 287 -4.89 1.57 18.61
CA ARG A 287 -3.59 1.49 19.28
C ARG A 287 -3.39 0.15 19.99
N ALA A 288 -4.44 -0.45 20.53
CA ALA A 288 -4.36 -1.76 21.18
C ALA A 288 -4.13 -2.92 20.19
N ALA A 289 -4.60 -2.80 18.94
CA ALA A 289 -4.68 -3.94 18.01
C ALA A 289 -3.86 -3.80 16.71
N ALA A 290 -3.39 -2.60 16.35
CA ALA A 290 -2.79 -2.34 15.04
C ALA A 290 -1.33 -1.87 15.08
N GLY A 291 -0.64 -2.03 16.21
CA GLY A 291 0.78 -1.67 16.31
C GLY A 291 1.69 -2.52 15.42
N SER A 292 2.72 -1.88 14.86
CA SER A 292 3.74 -2.51 14.02
C SER A 292 4.41 -3.69 14.70
N ASP A 293 4.75 -3.57 15.99
CA ASP A 293 5.50 -4.61 16.71
C ASP A 293 4.77 -5.95 16.71
N THR A 294 3.47 -5.94 17.05
CA THR A 294 2.63 -7.14 17.07
C THR A 294 2.41 -7.70 15.66
N ALA A 295 2.14 -6.85 14.68
CA ALA A 295 1.89 -7.30 13.31
C ALA A 295 3.15 -7.89 12.68
N ILE A 296 4.31 -7.28 12.90
CA ILE A 296 5.58 -7.73 12.34
C ILE A 296 6.09 -8.98 13.05
N ALA A 297 5.82 -9.15 14.35
CA ALA A 297 6.04 -10.44 15.03
C ALA A 297 5.29 -11.58 14.33
N ARG A 298 4.03 -11.37 13.92
CA ARG A 298 3.27 -12.36 13.13
C ARG A 298 3.87 -12.60 11.75
N VAL A 299 4.41 -11.58 11.11
CA VAL A 299 5.14 -11.73 9.84
C VAL A 299 6.39 -12.59 10.03
N VAL A 300 7.13 -12.38 11.11
CA VAL A 300 8.32 -13.17 11.47
C VAL A 300 7.96 -14.63 11.77
N GLU A 301 6.87 -14.89 12.51
CA GLU A 301 6.38 -16.25 12.74
C GLU A 301 6.09 -16.98 11.42
N VAL A 302 5.47 -16.30 10.45
CA VAL A 302 5.21 -16.86 9.12
C VAL A 302 6.52 -17.12 8.37
N TYR A 303 7.53 -16.27 8.51
CA TYR A 303 8.84 -16.54 7.91
C TYR A 303 9.47 -17.81 8.49
N GLU A 304 9.47 -17.95 9.81
CA GLU A 304 10.03 -19.11 10.51
C GLU A 304 9.29 -20.41 10.14
N GLU A 305 7.95 -20.37 10.06
CA GLU A 305 7.11 -21.47 9.59
C GLU A 305 7.52 -21.90 8.18
N VAL A 306 7.69 -20.94 7.27
CA VAL A 306 8.03 -21.19 5.86
C VAL A 306 9.45 -21.72 5.69
N ILE A 307 10.42 -21.16 6.42
CA ILE A 307 11.80 -21.66 6.42
C ILE A 307 11.82 -23.11 6.92
N ALA A 308 11.16 -23.39 8.05
CA ALA A 308 11.12 -24.74 8.63
C ALA A 308 10.35 -25.76 7.77
N GLU A 309 9.24 -25.36 7.13
CA GLU A 309 8.53 -26.20 6.16
C GLU A 309 9.43 -26.52 4.96
N TYR A 310 10.08 -25.50 4.39
CA TYR A 310 10.94 -25.68 3.23
C TYR A 310 12.13 -26.61 3.53
N SER A 311 12.80 -26.43 4.68
CA SER A 311 13.90 -27.31 5.09
C SER A 311 13.46 -28.77 5.30
N ARG A 312 12.24 -29.01 5.80
CA ARG A 312 11.70 -30.37 5.99
C ARG A 312 11.32 -31.06 4.68
N ASN A 313 10.83 -30.31 3.71
CA ASN A 313 10.38 -30.87 2.42
C ASN A 313 11.54 -31.33 1.52
N GLY A 314 12.79 -31.01 1.87
CA GLY A 314 13.98 -31.50 1.17
C GLY A 314 14.29 -30.76 -0.13
N ASN A 315 14.88 -31.45 -1.10
CA ASN A 315 15.39 -30.85 -2.33
C ASN A 315 14.30 -30.22 -3.19
N ALA A 316 14.60 -29.04 -3.75
CA ALA A 316 13.75 -28.36 -4.72
C ALA A 316 13.50 -29.24 -5.96
N ASP A 317 12.23 -29.38 -6.36
CA ASP A 317 11.87 -29.94 -7.67
C ASP A 317 12.18 -28.89 -8.75
N LEU A 318 13.42 -28.93 -9.25
CA LEU A 318 13.93 -27.99 -10.25
C LEU A 318 13.11 -28.05 -11.56
N GLU A 319 12.53 -29.20 -11.90
CA GLU A 319 11.68 -29.30 -13.08
C GLU A 319 10.33 -28.62 -12.86
N ALA A 320 9.70 -28.82 -11.69
CA ALA A 320 8.47 -28.12 -11.35
C ALA A 320 8.68 -26.61 -11.29
N GLU A 321 9.82 -26.16 -10.79
CA GLU A 321 10.21 -24.75 -10.82
C GLU A 321 10.41 -24.23 -12.23
N GLY A 322 11.11 -24.96 -13.09
CA GLY A 322 11.25 -24.61 -14.51
C GLY A 322 9.90 -24.49 -15.22
N ARG A 323 9.00 -25.44 -14.99
CA ARG A 323 7.61 -25.39 -15.51
C ARG A 323 6.83 -24.20 -14.94
N ALA A 324 6.99 -23.89 -13.66
CA ALA A 324 6.33 -22.75 -13.03
C ALA A 324 6.87 -21.41 -13.56
N ALA A 325 8.18 -21.28 -13.75
CA ALA A 325 8.81 -20.12 -14.37
C ALA A 325 8.31 -19.91 -15.80
N ALA A 326 8.22 -20.98 -16.61
CA ALA A 326 7.67 -20.91 -17.96
C ALA A 326 6.18 -20.50 -17.98
N ARG A 327 5.36 -20.96 -17.01
CA ARG A 327 3.98 -20.50 -16.83
C ARG A 327 3.92 -19.02 -16.47
N TYR A 328 4.77 -18.59 -15.54
CA TYR A 328 4.87 -17.19 -15.14
C TYR A 328 5.23 -16.28 -16.31
N LEU A 329 6.24 -16.63 -17.12
CA LEU A 329 6.63 -15.83 -18.30
C LEU A 329 5.48 -15.68 -19.31
N ARG A 330 4.65 -16.72 -19.48
CA ARG A 330 3.46 -16.67 -20.33
C ARG A 330 2.40 -15.71 -19.79
N GLN A 331 2.14 -15.78 -18.49
CA GLN A 331 1.23 -14.85 -17.82
C GLN A 331 1.73 -13.42 -17.92
N LEU A 332 3.02 -13.20 -17.64
CA LEU A 332 3.67 -11.90 -17.72
C LEU A 332 3.52 -11.27 -19.12
N HIS A 333 3.68 -12.06 -20.18
CA HIS A 333 3.43 -11.60 -21.55
C HIS A 333 1.98 -11.15 -21.76
N SER A 334 0.99 -11.92 -21.29
CA SER A 334 -0.42 -11.55 -21.36
C SER A 334 -0.71 -10.25 -20.59
N ASP A 335 -0.14 -10.09 -19.41
CA ASP A 335 -0.34 -8.90 -18.58
C ASP A 335 0.27 -7.66 -19.23
N PHE A 336 1.52 -7.75 -19.72
CA PHE A 336 2.17 -6.64 -20.42
C PHE A 336 1.48 -6.28 -21.72
N THR A 337 1.01 -7.27 -22.50
CA THR A 337 0.29 -6.98 -23.76
C THR A 337 -1.04 -6.31 -23.48
N PHE A 338 -1.79 -6.75 -22.47
CA PHE A 338 -3.05 -6.14 -22.09
C PHE A 338 -2.87 -4.71 -21.57
N HIS A 339 -1.98 -4.50 -20.60
CA HIS A 339 -1.76 -3.19 -19.99
C HIS A 339 -0.95 -2.23 -20.89
N GLY A 340 -0.03 -2.77 -21.69
CA GLY A 340 0.67 -2.07 -22.76
C GLY A 340 -0.29 -1.60 -23.85
N ALA A 341 -1.21 -2.45 -24.30
CA ALA A 341 -2.25 -2.06 -25.26
C ALA A 341 -3.19 -1.00 -24.70
N LEU A 342 -3.55 -1.06 -23.41
CA LEU A 342 -4.33 -0.02 -22.76
C LEU A 342 -3.59 1.31 -22.75
N THR A 343 -2.34 1.36 -22.27
CA THR A 343 -1.52 2.58 -22.26
C THR A 343 -1.31 3.14 -23.67
N LEU A 344 -1.06 2.30 -24.68
CA LEU A 344 -1.00 2.71 -26.09
C LEU A 344 -2.34 3.23 -26.63
N ARG A 345 -3.48 2.61 -26.29
CA ARG A 345 -4.81 3.08 -26.68
C ARG A 345 -5.16 4.42 -26.04
N TRP A 346 -4.82 4.61 -24.77
CA TRP A 346 -4.94 5.89 -24.06
C TRP A 346 -4.05 6.96 -24.71
N ARG A 347 -2.78 6.63 -24.97
CA ARG A 347 -1.85 7.53 -25.66
C ARG A 347 -2.33 7.92 -27.06
N ASN A 348 -2.82 6.95 -27.84
CA ASN A 348 -3.36 7.19 -29.18
C ASN A 348 -4.68 7.97 -29.16
N ARG A 349 -5.51 7.82 -28.12
CA ARG A 349 -6.70 8.67 -27.90
C ARG A 349 -6.31 10.11 -27.57
N LEU A 350 -5.32 10.31 -26.69
CA LEU A 350 -4.81 11.65 -26.33
C LEU A 350 -4.16 12.37 -27.53
N LEU A 351 -3.45 11.63 -28.39
CA LEU A 351 -2.88 12.17 -29.63
C LEU A 351 -3.94 12.56 -30.68
N LYS A 352 -5.16 12.03 -30.58
CA LYS A 352 -6.30 12.38 -31.47
C LYS A 352 -7.16 13.52 -30.92
N VAL A 353 -6.90 14.00 -29.68
CA VAL A 353 -7.55 15.20 -29.15
C VAL A 353 -6.83 16.44 -29.71
N PRO A 354 -7.49 17.32 -30.49
CA PRO A 354 -6.82 18.35 -31.31
C PRO A 354 -5.83 19.24 -30.54
N ILE A 355 -6.15 19.60 -29.30
CA ILE A 355 -5.34 20.53 -28.49
C ILE A 355 -4.17 19.81 -27.79
N VAL A 356 -4.35 18.54 -27.42
CA VAL A 356 -3.37 17.74 -26.67
C VAL A 356 -2.39 17.02 -27.60
N GLY A 357 -2.89 16.54 -28.75
CA GLY A 357 -2.09 15.89 -29.78
C GLY A 357 -1.04 16.81 -30.42
N HIS A 358 -1.38 18.06 -30.68
CA HIS A 358 -0.43 19.03 -31.23
C HIS A 358 0.70 19.40 -30.25
N ARG A 359 0.41 19.50 -28.94
CA ARG A 359 1.43 19.80 -27.92
C ARG A 359 2.36 18.62 -27.67
N LEU A 360 1.85 17.39 -27.63
CA LEU A 360 2.67 16.17 -27.45
C LEU A 360 3.54 15.87 -28.69
N ALA A 361 3.02 16.07 -29.91
CA ALA A 361 3.80 15.90 -31.14
C ALA A 361 4.94 16.94 -31.27
N ALA A 362 4.73 18.17 -30.78
CA ALA A 362 5.75 19.21 -30.75
C ALA A 362 6.88 18.92 -29.73
N LEU A 363 6.54 18.35 -28.56
CA LEU A 363 7.51 17.89 -27.57
C LEU A 363 8.38 16.73 -28.08
N GLN A 364 7.80 15.80 -28.83
CA GLN A 364 8.54 14.68 -29.43
C GLN A 364 9.52 15.13 -30.53
N LYS A 365 9.17 16.18 -31.30
CA LYS A 365 10.09 16.79 -32.27
C LYS A 365 11.28 17.52 -31.60
N LYS A 366 11.08 18.13 -30.43
CA LYS A 366 12.14 18.82 -29.67
C LYS A 366 13.14 17.85 -29.02
N VAL A 367 12.70 16.68 -28.57
CA VAL A 367 13.59 15.65 -27.98
C VAL A 367 14.44 14.96 -29.05
N ARG A 368 13.97 14.92 -30.30
CA ARG A 368 14.67 14.26 -31.41
C ARG A 368 15.65 15.17 -32.18
N ASN A 369 15.72 16.46 -31.84
CA ASN A 369 16.65 17.40 -32.47
C ASN A 369 17.00 18.56 -31.51
N PRO A 370 17.98 18.39 -30.60
CA PRO A 370 18.53 19.52 -29.88
C PRO A 370 19.52 20.23 -30.82
N ALA A 371 19.19 21.44 -31.24
CA ALA A 371 19.96 22.35 -32.12
C ALA A 371 19.73 22.21 -33.64
N ARG A 372 18.73 22.94 -34.15
CA ARG A 372 18.94 24.17 -34.91
C ARG A 372 17.76 25.11 -34.72
#